data_AF-A0A8T2B9N2-F1
#
_entry.id   AF-A0A8T2B9N2-F1
#
_cell.length_a   1.000
_cell.length_b   1.000
_cell.length_c   1.000
_cell.angle_alpha   90.00
_cell.angle_beta   90.00
_cell.angle_gamma   90.00
#
_symmetry.space_group_name_H-M   'P 1'
#
loop_
_entity.id
_entity.type
_entity.pdbx_description
1 polymer ?
#
loop_
_entity_poly.entity_id
_entity_poly.type
_entity_poly.pdbx_seq_one_letter_code
_entity_poly.pdbx_strand_id
1 'polypeptide(L)'
;MKQLLCYLPWLLLSLLFSSFSEARFVVEKNSLSVTSPESIKGTHDSAIGNFGIPQYGGSMAGTVVYPKENQKSCKQFSDFSISFKSQPGALPTFLLVDRGDCFFALKVWNAQKAGASAVLVADNVDEPLITMDTPEEDVSSAKYIENITIPSALVTKGFGEKLKKAISGGDMVNLNLDWREAVPHPDDRVEYELWTNSNDECGVKCDMLMEFVKDFKGAAQILEKGGFTQFRPHYITWYCPHAFTLSRQCMSQCINKGRYCAPDPEQDFSSGYDGKDVVVENLRQLCVYKVANETGKPWVWWDYVTDFQIRCPMKEKKYNKECADSVIKSLGIDSKKLDKCMGDPDADLDNPVLKEEQDAQVGKGSRGDVTILPTLVVNNRQYRGKLEKSAVLKALCSGFEETTEPAICLSTDVESNECLDNNGGCWQDKSANITACKDTFRGRVCECPTVDGVQFKGDGYSHCEPSGPGRCTINNGGCWHEERDGHAFSACVDKDSVKCQCPPGFKGDGIKKCEDINECKEKKACQCPECSCKNTWGSYECSCSGDLLYIRDHDTCISKTGAQVRSAWAAVWLIMLSLGLAAGGAYLVYKYRLRQYMDSEIRAIMAQYMPLDSQPEVPNHVNDERA
;
A
#
# COMPACT_ATOMS: atom_id res chain seq x y z
N MET A 1 -71.32 10.06 12.36
CA MET A 1 -70.41 9.54 13.41
C MET A 1 -70.02 8.06 13.28
N LYS A 2 -70.35 7.36 12.18
CA LYS A 2 -69.96 5.94 11.94
C LYS A 2 -68.97 5.72 10.79
N GLN A 3 -68.68 6.75 9.97
CA GLN A 3 -67.70 6.65 8.87
C GLN A 3 -66.27 7.09 9.25
N LEU A 4 -66.09 7.81 10.37
CA LEU A 4 -64.76 8.25 10.81
C LEU A 4 -63.95 7.15 11.54
N LEU A 5 -64.63 6.09 12.03
CA LEU A 5 -64.00 5.00 12.79
C LEU A 5 -63.35 3.93 11.91
N CYS A 6 -63.65 3.86 10.61
CA CYS A 6 -63.05 2.87 9.70
C CYS A 6 -61.66 3.27 9.16
N TYR A 7 -61.26 4.54 9.28
CA TYR A 7 -59.96 5.02 8.77
C TYR A 7 -58.87 5.11 9.85
N LEU A 8 -59.22 5.01 11.13
CA LEU A 8 -58.25 4.98 12.23
C LEU A 8 -57.24 3.82 12.14
N PRO A 9 -57.62 2.58 11.76
CA PRO A 9 -56.66 1.48 11.68
C PRO A 9 -55.64 1.67 10.54
N TRP A 10 -56.04 2.34 9.45
CA TRP A 10 -55.19 2.57 8.29
C TRP A 10 -54.21 3.73 8.52
N LEU A 11 -54.62 4.75 9.28
CA LEU A 11 -53.73 5.85 9.71
C LEU A 11 -52.69 5.38 10.74
N LEU A 12 -53.05 4.43 11.61
CA LEU A 12 -52.12 3.80 12.56
C LEU A 12 -51.14 2.83 11.88
N LEU A 13 -51.56 2.14 10.80
CA LEU A 13 -50.66 1.29 10.02
C LEU A 13 -49.68 2.10 9.16
N SER A 14 -50.07 3.27 8.64
CA SER A 14 -49.17 4.15 7.87
C SER A 14 -48.10 4.81 8.74
N LEU A 15 -48.34 4.98 10.04
CA LEU A 15 -47.34 5.47 10.99
C LEU A 15 -46.29 4.41 11.35
N LEU A 16 -46.63 3.11 11.25
CA LEU A 16 -45.70 2.00 11.51
C LEU A 16 -44.75 1.69 10.35
N PHE A 17 -44.99 2.24 9.16
CA PHE A 17 -44.10 2.14 7.99
C PHE A 17 -43.38 3.45 7.65
N SER A 18 -43.39 4.42 8.56
CA SER A 18 -42.42 5.50 8.51
C SER A 18 -41.07 4.95 8.97
N SER A 19 -40.32 4.36 8.02
CA SER A 19 -38.89 4.19 8.18
C SER A 19 -38.31 5.58 8.41
N PHE A 20 -38.10 5.95 9.67
CA PHE A 20 -37.18 7.02 9.99
C PHE A 20 -35.84 6.60 9.39
N SER A 21 -35.49 7.19 8.25
CA SER A 21 -34.12 7.18 7.77
C SER A 21 -33.35 8.07 8.72
N GLU A 22 -33.03 7.55 9.91
CA GLU A 22 -32.02 8.17 10.77
C GLU A 22 -30.71 8.14 9.98
N ALA A 23 -30.22 9.33 9.63
CA ALA A 23 -28.87 9.51 9.13
C ALA A 23 -27.92 8.79 10.10
N ARG A 24 -27.13 7.83 9.60
CA ARG A 24 -26.27 6.98 10.43
C ARG A 24 -24.94 7.68 10.57
N PHE A 25 -24.84 8.57 11.54
CA PHE A 25 -23.57 9.15 11.93
C PHE A 25 -22.73 8.10 12.65
N VAL A 26 -21.77 7.50 11.95
CA VAL A 26 -20.84 6.52 12.53
C VAL A 26 -19.61 7.26 13.04
N VAL A 27 -19.39 7.19 14.35
CA VAL A 27 -18.20 7.75 14.97
C VAL A 27 -17.08 6.73 14.92
N GLU A 28 -15.96 7.16 14.33
CA GLU A 28 -14.75 6.34 14.27
C GLU A 28 -14.23 6.14 15.68
N LYS A 29 -14.22 4.88 16.10
CA LYS A 29 -13.76 4.47 17.42
C LYS A 29 -12.31 4.06 17.30
N ASN A 30 -11.48 4.64 18.16
CA ASN A 30 -10.14 4.14 18.38
C ASN A 30 -10.03 3.41 19.71
N SER A 31 -9.16 2.39 19.73
CA SER A 31 -8.84 1.66 20.95
C SER A 31 -7.91 2.49 21.83
N LEU A 32 -8.46 2.97 22.94
CA LEU A 32 -7.69 3.57 24.02
C LEU A 32 -7.54 2.51 25.10
N SER A 33 -6.30 2.15 25.44
CA SER A 33 -6.02 1.09 26.42
C SER A 33 -5.40 1.67 27.69
N VAL A 34 -6.05 1.47 28.82
CA VAL A 34 -5.51 1.80 30.14
C VAL A 34 -4.53 0.70 30.54
N THR A 35 -3.27 1.05 30.77
CA THR A 35 -2.20 0.11 31.17
C THR A 35 -2.00 0.10 32.68
N SER A 36 -2.29 1.20 33.37
CA SER A 36 -2.23 1.36 34.83
C SER A 36 -3.24 2.42 35.29
N PRO A 37 -3.82 2.31 36.50
CA PRO A 37 -3.72 1.21 37.47
C PRO A 37 -4.58 -0.01 37.11
N GLU A 38 -4.37 -1.16 37.76
CA GLU A 38 -5.13 -2.40 37.49
C GLU A 38 -6.65 -2.25 37.69
N SER A 39 -7.08 -1.35 38.58
CA SER A 39 -8.50 -1.14 38.91
C SER A 39 -9.34 -0.62 37.74
N ILE A 40 -8.71 0.06 36.78
CA ILE A 40 -9.35 0.60 35.57
C ILE A 40 -8.67 0.14 34.29
N LYS A 41 -7.82 -0.89 34.36
CA LYS A 41 -7.13 -1.50 33.22
C LYS A 41 -8.16 -2.09 32.24
N GLY A 42 -8.01 -1.78 30.96
CA GLY A 42 -8.93 -2.25 29.92
C GLY A 42 -8.88 -1.38 28.67
N THR A 43 -9.57 -1.84 27.64
CA THR A 43 -9.72 -1.11 26.37
C THR A 43 -11.07 -0.39 26.36
N HIS A 44 -11.05 0.86 25.91
CA HIS A 44 -12.20 1.74 25.87
C HIS A 44 -12.31 2.40 24.49
N ASP A 45 -13.53 2.61 24.05
CA ASP A 45 -13.81 3.37 22.84
C ASP A 45 -13.51 4.86 23.07
N SER A 46 -12.91 5.49 22.08
CA SER A 46 -12.67 6.93 22.04
C SER A 46 -12.89 7.45 20.62
N ALA A 47 -13.32 8.71 20.47
CA ALA A 47 -13.50 9.33 19.16
C ALA A 47 -12.36 10.30 18.85
N ILE A 48 -11.65 10.07 17.74
CA ILE A 48 -10.51 10.91 17.33
C ILE A 48 -11.03 12.26 16.80
N GLY A 49 -10.35 13.35 17.14
CA GLY A 49 -10.68 14.67 16.60
C GLY A 49 -10.36 14.84 15.11
N ASN A 50 -11.11 15.71 14.43
CA ASN A 50 -10.86 16.10 13.04
C ASN A 50 -9.70 17.10 12.87
N PHE A 51 -8.83 17.23 13.87
CA PHE A 51 -7.72 18.17 13.92
C PHE A 51 -6.56 17.55 14.71
N GLY A 52 -5.37 18.13 14.57
CA GLY A 52 -4.15 17.47 15.02
C GLY A 52 -3.69 16.38 14.07
N ILE A 53 -2.60 15.71 14.42
CA ILE A 53 -1.97 14.66 13.60
C ILE A 53 -2.00 13.35 14.39
N PRO A 54 -3.03 12.50 14.18
CA PRO A 54 -3.01 11.14 14.71
C PRO A 54 -1.84 10.35 14.14
N GLN A 55 -1.29 9.43 14.94
CA GLN A 55 -0.16 8.61 14.55
C GLN A 55 -0.64 7.32 13.87
N TYR A 56 -1.32 7.43 12.73
CA TYR A 56 -1.77 6.29 11.92
C TYR A 56 -0.62 5.29 11.70
N GLY A 57 -0.90 4.00 11.88
CA GLY A 57 0.13 2.94 11.81
C GLY A 57 1.01 2.82 13.06
N GLY A 58 0.79 3.63 14.11
CA GLY A 58 1.59 3.64 15.33
C GLY A 58 0.76 3.72 16.61
N SER A 59 1.46 3.85 17.75
CA SER A 59 0.84 4.04 19.07
C SER A 59 1.62 5.03 19.91
N MET A 60 0.95 5.63 20.90
CA MET A 60 1.55 6.58 21.83
C MET A 60 1.13 6.22 23.25
N ALA A 61 2.12 5.85 24.08
CA ALA A 61 1.93 5.66 25.50
C ALA A 61 2.20 6.97 26.25
N GLY A 62 1.38 7.27 27.26
CA GLY A 62 1.51 8.48 28.04
C GLY A 62 0.85 8.36 29.42
N THR A 63 1.20 9.30 30.30
CA THR A 63 0.59 9.40 31.64
C THR A 63 -0.48 10.49 31.64
N VAL A 64 -1.61 10.22 32.29
CA VAL A 64 -2.77 11.12 32.28
C VAL A 64 -2.68 12.09 33.44
N VAL A 65 -2.80 13.37 33.14
CA VAL A 65 -2.84 14.45 34.12
C VAL A 65 -4.18 15.15 34.02
N TYR A 66 -4.85 15.33 35.15
CA TYR A 66 -6.04 16.16 35.27
C TYR A 66 -5.66 17.45 36.02
N PRO A 67 -5.79 18.64 35.39
CA PRO A 67 -5.32 19.87 36.00
C PRO A 67 -6.25 20.34 37.12
N LYS A 68 -5.68 20.95 38.17
CA LYS A 68 -6.46 21.49 39.31
C LYS A 68 -7.22 22.76 38.95
N GLU A 69 -6.65 23.56 38.06
CA GLU A 69 -7.22 24.82 37.55
C GLU A 69 -7.36 24.73 36.03
N ASN A 70 -8.28 25.51 35.46
CA ASN A 70 -8.55 25.51 34.01
C ASN A 70 -8.88 24.10 33.45
N GLN A 71 -9.69 23.32 34.17
CA GLN A 71 -10.11 21.95 33.81
C GLN A 71 -10.76 21.84 32.43
N LYS A 72 -11.40 22.91 31.96
CA LYS A 72 -12.01 22.97 30.62
C LYS A 72 -11.05 23.45 29.53
N SER A 73 -9.82 23.86 29.86
CA SER A 73 -8.80 24.32 28.90
C SER A 73 -9.26 25.47 27.98
N CYS A 74 -10.15 26.35 28.45
CA CYS A 74 -10.65 27.48 27.65
C CYS A 74 -9.78 28.73 27.76
N LYS A 75 -8.80 28.73 28.67
CA LYS A 75 -7.79 29.78 28.84
C LYS A 75 -6.38 29.20 28.67
N GLN A 76 -5.38 30.05 28.50
CA GLN A 76 -3.99 29.60 28.43
C GLN A 76 -3.52 29.13 29.80
N PHE A 77 -2.83 28.00 29.88
CA PHE A 77 -2.31 27.47 31.15
C PHE A 77 -1.15 28.30 31.71
N SER A 78 -0.49 29.11 30.89
CA SER A 78 0.51 30.09 31.33
C SER A 78 -0.06 31.10 32.32
N ASP A 79 -1.35 31.45 32.19
CA ASP A 79 -2.04 32.38 33.10
C ASP A 79 -2.15 31.81 34.53
N PHE A 80 -2.01 30.49 34.66
CA PHE A 80 -2.05 29.74 35.91
C PHE A 80 -0.67 29.20 36.31
N SER A 81 0.39 29.56 35.58
CA SER A 81 1.76 29.03 35.76
C SER A 81 1.84 27.49 35.69
N ILE A 82 0.98 26.86 34.90
CA ILE A 82 0.94 25.40 34.71
C ILE A 82 1.65 25.03 33.40
N SER A 83 2.50 24.00 33.45
CA SER A 83 3.10 23.37 32.26
C SER A 83 3.02 21.85 32.34
N PHE A 84 2.81 21.21 31.20
CA PHE A 84 2.72 19.77 31.02
C PHE A 84 3.90 19.20 30.24
N LYS A 85 4.97 19.99 30.07
CA LYS A 85 6.20 19.50 29.42
C LYS A 85 6.78 18.34 30.22
N SER A 86 6.88 17.19 29.58
CA SER A 86 7.47 16.01 30.19
C SER A 86 9.00 16.15 30.26
N GLN A 87 9.60 15.65 31.33
CA GLN A 87 11.06 15.62 31.47
C GLN A 87 11.67 14.60 30.48
N PRO A 88 12.89 14.81 29.97
CA PRO A 88 13.56 13.82 29.14
C PRO A 88 13.62 12.45 29.83
N GLY A 89 13.13 11.41 29.15
CA GLY A 89 13.04 10.04 29.69
C GLY A 89 11.78 9.72 30.51
N ALA A 90 10.90 10.70 30.77
CA ALA A 90 9.58 10.45 31.34
C ALA A 90 8.55 10.16 30.24
N LEU A 91 7.44 9.50 30.62
CA LEU A 91 6.32 9.29 29.70
C LEU A 91 5.72 10.64 29.27
N PRO A 92 5.33 10.78 27.99
CA PRO A 92 4.56 11.92 27.51
C PRO A 92 3.32 12.19 28.35
N THR A 93 2.98 13.47 28.53
CA THR A 93 1.81 13.87 29.35
C THR A 93 0.56 13.97 28.48
N PHE A 94 -0.45 13.19 28.82
CA PHE A 94 -1.79 13.25 28.23
C PHE A 94 -2.69 14.07 29.13
N LEU A 95 -3.20 15.19 28.62
CA LEU A 95 -4.03 16.10 29.42
C LEU A 95 -5.50 15.66 29.35
N LEU A 96 -6.11 15.36 30.50
CA LEU A 96 -7.54 15.15 30.62
C LEU A 96 -8.23 16.49 30.87
N VAL A 97 -9.21 16.84 30.04
CA VAL A 97 -9.97 18.10 30.13
C VAL A 97 -11.46 17.85 30.02
N ASP A 98 -12.26 18.76 30.57
CA ASP A 98 -13.72 18.67 30.55
C ASP A 98 -14.35 19.34 29.30
N ARG A 99 -15.36 18.71 28.73
CA ARG A 99 -16.21 19.31 27.69
C ARG A 99 -17.02 20.50 28.25
N GLY A 100 -17.21 21.52 27.41
CA GLY A 100 -18.00 22.72 27.72
C GLY A 100 -17.24 24.05 27.61
N ASP A 101 -17.96 25.16 27.69
CA ASP A 101 -17.52 26.58 27.64
C ASP A 101 -16.84 27.07 26.36
N CYS A 102 -16.09 26.21 25.66
CA CYS A 102 -15.38 26.55 24.43
C CYS A 102 -15.25 25.33 23.49
N PHE A 103 -14.85 25.58 22.24
CA PHE A 103 -14.70 24.57 21.19
C PHE A 103 -13.56 23.59 21.47
N PHE A 104 -13.69 22.36 20.93
CA PHE A 104 -12.71 21.30 21.13
C PHE A 104 -11.30 21.69 20.69
N ALA A 105 -11.15 22.29 19.50
CA ALA A 105 -9.85 22.73 19.00
C ALA A 105 -9.15 23.75 19.92
N LEU A 106 -9.89 24.69 20.51
CA LEU A 106 -9.30 25.66 21.44
C LEU A 106 -8.75 24.98 22.69
N LYS A 107 -9.45 23.96 23.21
CA LYS A 107 -9.00 23.16 24.35
C LYS A 107 -7.65 22.50 24.06
N VAL A 108 -7.54 21.91 22.86
CA VAL A 108 -6.35 21.19 22.43
C VAL A 108 -5.20 22.14 22.12
N TRP A 109 -5.49 23.28 21.51
CA TRP A 109 -4.50 24.33 21.28
C TRP A 109 -3.86 24.85 22.59
N ASN A 110 -4.69 25.17 23.58
CA ASN A 110 -4.21 25.65 24.88
C ASN A 110 -3.37 24.57 25.60
N ALA A 111 -3.80 23.31 25.53
CA ALA A 111 -3.06 22.18 26.09
C ALA A 111 -1.70 21.96 25.40
N GLN A 112 -1.67 22.05 24.05
CA GLN A 112 -0.44 21.96 23.27
C GLN A 112 0.55 23.06 23.63
N LYS A 113 0.09 24.31 23.76
CA LYS A 113 0.92 25.44 24.18
C LYS A 113 1.52 25.23 25.58
N ALA A 114 0.80 24.54 26.45
CA ALA A 114 1.26 24.19 27.79
C ALA A 114 2.27 23.03 27.80
N GLY A 115 2.45 22.32 26.68
CA GLY A 115 3.40 21.23 26.51
C GLY A 115 2.80 19.83 26.63
N ALA A 116 1.48 19.68 26.58
CA ALA A 116 0.84 18.37 26.54
C ALA A 116 1.17 17.65 25.21
N SER A 117 1.26 16.32 25.24
CA SER A 117 1.56 15.49 24.08
C SER A 117 0.33 14.87 23.44
N ALA A 118 -0.78 14.78 24.19
CA ALA A 118 -2.11 14.41 23.68
C ALA A 118 -3.18 15.00 24.61
N VAL A 119 -4.43 15.07 24.12
CA VAL A 119 -5.57 15.56 24.92
C VAL A 119 -6.72 14.57 24.90
N LEU A 120 -7.24 14.27 26.08
CA LEU A 120 -8.47 13.53 26.27
C LEU A 120 -9.56 14.49 26.73
N VAL A 121 -10.62 14.62 25.94
CA VAL A 121 -11.78 15.43 26.33
C VAL A 121 -12.82 14.50 26.94
N ALA A 122 -13.12 14.67 28.22
CA ALA A 122 -14.19 13.95 28.89
C ALA A 122 -15.54 14.60 28.58
N ASP A 123 -16.47 13.79 28.08
CA ASP A 123 -17.83 14.24 27.85
C ASP A 123 -18.53 14.63 29.16
N ASN A 124 -19.40 15.63 29.09
CA ASN A 124 -20.25 16.07 30.20
C ASN A 124 -21.68 15.51 30.11
N VAL A 125 -22.06 14.99 28.94
CA VAL A 125 -23.35 14.34 28.65
C VAL A 125 -23.15 12.83 28.54
N ASP A 126 -24.13 12.05 29.03
CA ASP A 126 -24.14 10.60 28.85
C ASP A 126 -24.81 10.26 27.51
N GLU A 127 -24.03 10.38 26.44
CA GLU A 127 -24.46 10.15 25.05
C GLU A 127 -23.45 9.27 24.30
N PRO A 128 -23.86 8.66 23.16
CA PRO A 128 -22.89 8.04 22.26
C PRO A 128 -21.79 9.03 21.90
N LEU A 129 -20.55 8.54 21.74
CA LEU A 129 -19.44 9.38 21.32
C LEU A 129 -19.83 10.14 20.03
N ILE A 130 -19.43 11.41 19.98
CA ILE A 130 -19.59 12.28 18.82
C ILE A 130 -18.23 12.57 18.18
N THR A 131 -18.23 12.98 16.91
CA THR A 131 -17.01 13.48 16.29
C THR A 131 -16.70 14.86 16.85
N MET A 132 -15.46 15.06 17.29
CA MET A 132 -14.98 16.39 17.66
C MET A 132 -14.70 17.17 16.39
N ASP A 133 -15.72 17.87 15.91
CA ASP A 133 -15.61 18.79 14.79
C ASP A 133 -15.49 20.24 15.27
N THR A 134 -14.93 21.08 14.41
CA THR A 134 -14.79 22.51 14.65
C THR A 134 -15.90 23.26 13.93
N PRO A 135 -16.63 24.17 14.61
CA PRO A 135 -17.69 24.92 13.95
C PRO A 135 -17.15 25.80 12.82
N GLU A 136 -17.99 25.96 11.81
CA GLU A 136 -17.68 26.53 10.49
C GLU A 136 -17.39 28.02 10.49
N GLU A 137 -17.77 28.77 11.53
CA GLU A 137 -18.05 30.20 11.40
C GLU A 137 -17.02 31.15 12.03
N ASP A 138 -15.95 30.66 12.69
CA ASP A 138 -15.01 31.56 13.39
C ASP A 138 -13.62 31.57 12.74
N VAL A 139 -13.38 32.57 11.89
CA VAL A 139 -12.09 32.84 11.21
C VAL A 139 -10.92 32.96 12.19
N SER A 140 -11.19 33.39 13.43
CA SER A 140 -10.17 33.46 14.49
C SER A 140 -9.72 32.06 14.95
N SER A 141 -10.60 31.07 14.80
CA SER A 141 -10.37 29.70 15.22
C SER A 141 -9.55 28.89 14.23
N ALA A 142 -9.67 29.19 12.94
CA ALA A 142 -8.93 28.50 11.88
C ALA A 142 -7.40 28.63 12.03
N LYS A 143 -6.90 29.81 12.45
CA LYS A 143 -5.46 30.09 12.61
C LYS A 143 -4.77 29.17 13.61
N TYR A 144 -5.45 28.75 14.67
CA TYR A 144 -4.84 27.83 15.63
C TYR A 144 -5.11 26.37 15.29
N ILE A 145 -6.21 26.04 14.61
CA ILE A 145 -6.52 24.67 14.16
C ILE A 145 -5.40 24.12 13.26
N GLU A 146 -4.91 24.91 12.31
CA GLU A 146 -3.78 24.55 11.43
C GLU A 146 -2.50 24.20 12.18
N ASN A 147 -2.32 24.79 13.35
CA ASN A 147 -1.12 24.67 14.16
C ASN A 147 -1.23 23.60 15.26
N ILE A 148 -2.39 22.94 15.40
CA ILE A 148 -2.53 21.80 16.30
C ILE A 148 -1.83 20.59 15.66
N THR A 149 -0.86 20.02 16.37
CA THR A 149 -0.09 18.86 15.95
C THR A 149 -0.32 17.66 16.86
N ILE A 150 -0.76 17.87 18.10
CA ILE A 150 -1.00 16.79 19.04
C ILE A 150 -2.32 16.07 18.78
N PRO A 151 -2.38 14.73 18.97
CA PRO A 151 -3.62 13.99 18.84
C PRO A 151 -4.60 14.34 19.95
N SER A 152 -5.89 14.21 19.63
CA SER A 152 -6.98 14.42 20.57
C SER A 152 -8.04 13.35 20.45
N ALA A 153 -8.63 12.96 21.59
CA ALA A 153 -9.71 11.99 21.62
C ALA A 153 -10.82 12.40 22.62
N LEU A 154 -12.08 12.24 22.21
CA LEU A 154 -13.24 12.35 23.08
C LEU A 154 -13.46 11.00 23.77
N VAL A 155 -13.68 11.05 25.07
CA VAL A 155 -14.04 9.89 25.88
C VAL A 155 -15.40 10.08 26.53
N THR A 156 -16.11 8.98 26.74
CA THR A 156 -17.44 9.02 27.37
C THR A 156 -17.35 9.61 28.78
N LYS A 157 -18.45 10.22 29.24
CA LYS A 157 -18.58 10.75 30.59
C LYS A 157 -18.20 9.71 31.65
N GLY A 158 -18.77 8.51 31.55
CA GLY A 158 -18.52 7.43 32.51
C GLY A 158 -17.06 7.01 32.59
N PHE A 159 -16.33 7.01 31.46
CA PHE A 159 -14.90 6.70 31.46
C PHE A 159 -14.06 7.88 31.97
N GLY A 160 -14.38 9.11 31.57
CA GLY A 160 -13.73 10.33 32.06
C GLY A 160 -13.78 10.44 33.59
N GLU A 161 -14.93 10.16 34.21
CA GLU A 161 -15.06 10.16 35.68
C GLU A 161 -14.22 9.08 36.37
N LYS A 162 -14.08 7.89 35.75
CA LYS A 162 -13.18 6.83 36.27
C LYS A 162 -11.73 7.29 36.27
N LEU A 163 -11.28 7.93 35.19
CA LEU A 163 -9.92 8.48 35.10
C LEU A 163 -9.69 9.55 36.17
N LYS A 164 -10.60 10.52 36.31
CA LYS A 164 -10.52 11.57 37.33
C LYS A 164 -10.48 11.00 38.75
N LYS A 165 -11.28 9.98 39.03
CA LYS A 165 -11.32 9.32 40.35
C LYS A 165 -10.00 8.62 40.66
N ALA A 166 -9.41 7.91 39.70
CA ALA A 166 -8.10 7.27 39.87
C ALA A 166 -7.00 8.31 40.13
N ILE A 167 -6.94 9.37 39.32
CA ILE A 167 -5.97 10.47 39.48
C ILE A 167 -6.13 11.16 40.84
N SER A 168 -7.36 11.44 41.26
CA SER A 168 -7.65 12.08 42.56
C SER A 168 -7.35 11.15 43.75
N GLY A 169 -7.39 9.84 43.53
CA GLY A 169 -6.98 8.81 44.49
C GLY A 169 -5.46 8.71 44.68
N GLY A 170 -4.67 9.39 43.84
CA GLY A 170 -3.21 9.35 43.87
C GLY A 170 -2.60 8.26 42.96
N ASP A 171 -3.42 7.56 42.17
CA ASP A 171 -2.93 6.55 41.24
C ASP A 171 -2.28 7.20 40.02
N MET A 172 -1.17 6.64 39.55
CA MET A 172 -0.60 6.99 38.24
C MET A 172 -1.38 6.27 37.13
N VAL A 173 -2.10 7.05 36.35
CA VAL A 173 -2.89 6.55 35.22
C VAL A 173 -2.06 6.59 33.95
N ASN A 174 -1.73 5.43 33.40
CA ASN A 174 -1.01 5.32 32.13
C ASN A 174 -1.96 4.77 31.07
N LEU A 175 -1.90 5.36 29.89
CA LEU A 175 -2.71 4.99 28.74
C LEU A 175 -1.83 4.74 27.52
N ASN A 176 -2.32 3.90 26.62
CA ASN A 176 -1.82 3.75 25.26
C ASN A 176 -2.93 4.14 24.28
N LEU A 177 -2.65 5.10 23.42
CA LEU A 177 -3.47 5.42 22.25
C LEU A 177 -2.89 4.64 21.07
N ASP A 178 -3.67 3.75 20.48
CA ASP A 178 -3.19 2.85 19.43
C ASP A 178 -3.96 3.10 18.14
N TRP A 179 -3.30 3.56 17.08
CA TRP A 179 -3.90 3.84 15.77
C TRP A 179 -3.49 2.83 14.70
N ARG A 180 -2.87 1.71 15.08
CA ARG A 180 -2.42 0.69 14.12
C ARG A 180 -3.57 0.10 13.31
N GLU A 181 -4.68 -0.16 13.98
CA GLU A 181 -5.91 -0.75 13.41
C GLU A 181 -6.97 0.31 13.05
N ALA A 182 -6.59 1.59 13.01
CA ALA A 182 -7.55 2.68 12.74
C ALA A 182 -8.02 2.70 11.27
N VAL A 183 -7.21 2.15 10.37
CA VAL A 183 -7.51 2.02 8.94
C VAL A 183 -7.42 0.53 8.57
N PRO A 184 -8.45 -0.06 7.93
CA PRO A 184 -8.39 -1.42 7.43
C PRO A 184 -7.30 -1.56 6.37
N HIS A 185 -6.59 -2.68 6.37
CA HIS A 185 -5.55 -2.99 5.39
C HIS A 185 -5.71 -4.43 4.86
N PRO A 186 -6.73 -4.66 4.01
CA PRO A 186 -7.11 -6.00 3.58
C PRO A 186 -6.17 -6.60 2.54
N ASP A 187 -5.49 -5.77 1.74
CA ASP A 187 -4.65 -6.19 0.62
C ASP A 187 -3.54 -5.14 0.32
N ASP A 188 -2.82 -5.35 -0.79
CA ASP A 188 -1.71 -4.54 -1.25
C ASP A 188 -2.11 -3.26 -2.00
N ARG A 189 -3.41 -2.92 -2.03
CA ARG A 189 -3.95 -1.70 -2.63
C ARG A 189 -4.75 -0.89 -1.62
N VAL A 190 -4.71 0.43 -1.77
CA VAL A 190 -5.50 1.34 -0.94
C VAL A 190 -6.53 2.08 -1.77
N GLU A 191 -7.81 1.88 -1.46
CA GLU A 191 -8.90 2.70 -1.97
C GLU A 191 -9.05 3.96 -1.11
N TYR A 192 -9.05 5.13 -1.74
CA TYR A 192 -9.30 6.36 -1.00
C TYR A 192 -10.17 7.35 -1.77
N GLU A 193 -10.94 8.11 -1.00
CA GLU A 193 -11.92 9.08 -1.50
C GLU A 193 -11.63 10.45 -0.92
N LEU A 194 -11.80 11.51 -1.72
CA LEU A 194 -11.77 12.88 -1.25
C LEU A 194 -13.13 13.53 -1.46
N TRP A 195 -13.87 13.72 -0.38
CA TRP A 195 -15.12 14.47 -0.34
C TRP A 195 -14.82 15.95 -0.15
N THR A 196 -15.19 16.75 -1.15
CA THR A 196 -14.81 18.17 -1.21
C THR A 196 -15.85 19.02 -1.93
N ASN A 197 -15.57 20.30 -2.09
CA ASN A 197 -16.32 21.24 -2.90
C ASN A 197 -15.37 22.06 -3.79
N SER A 198 -15.84 22.58 -4.93
CA SER A 198 -15.01 23.32 -5.88
C SER A 198 -14.93 24.83 -5.60
N ASN A 199 -15.63 25.33 -4.57
CA ASN A 199 -15.59 26.74 -4.21
C ASN A 199 -14.22 27.12 -3.60
N ASP A 200 -13.76 28.33 -3.90
CA ASP A 200 -12.50 28.91 -3.39
C ASP A 200 -12.74 30.12 -2.46
N GLU A 201 -13.99 30.57 -2.28
CA GLU A 201 -14.37 31.73 -1.42
C GLU A 201 -14.97 31.37 -0.04
N CYS A 202 -14.63 30.22 0.55
CA CYS A 202 -15.13 29.85 1.90
C CYS A 202 -14.17 30.19 3.05
N GLY A 203 -13.26 31.14 2.84
CA GLY A 203 -12.24 31.54 3.80
C GLY A 203 -11.19 30.44 4.05
N VAL A 204 -10.70 30.34 5.29
CA VAL A 204 -9.53 29.50 5.62
C VAL A 204 -9.72 28.02 5.29
N LYS A 205 -10.95 27.48 5.37
CA LYS A 205 -11.22 26.09 4.99
C LYS A 205 -10.91 25.82 3.51
N CYS A 206 -11.27 26.75 2.64
CA CYS A 206 -10.98 26.66 1.21
C CYS A 206 -9.47 26.82 0.96
N ASP A 207 -8.83 27.77 1.65
CA ASP A 207 -7.38 27.97 1.54
C ASP A 207 -6.60 26.70 1.95
N MET A 208 -6.94 26.09 3.09
CA MET A 208 -6.34 24.84 3.56
C MET A 208 -6.55 23.67 2.59
N LEU A 209 -7.75 23.55 2.03
CA LEU A 209 -8.08 22.52 1.06
C LEU A 209 -7.29 22.70 -0.25
N MET A 210 -7.22 23.93 -0.77
CA MET A 210 -6.45 24.26 -1.96
C MET A 210 -4.95 23.96 -1.77
N GLU A 211 -4.40 24.35 -0.62
CA GLU A 211 -3.01 24.05 -0.26
C GLU A 211 -2.78 22.53 -0.18
N PHE A 212 -3.68 21.80 0.49
CA PHE A 212 -3.59 20.34 0.56
C PHE A 212 -3.64 19.69 -0.83
N VAL A 213 -4.60 20.04 -1.68
CA VAL A 213 -4.75 19.45 -3.02
C VAL A 213 -3.50 19.72 -3.86
N LYS A 214 -2.94 20.93 -3.77
CA LYS A 214 -1.70 21.32 -4.46
C LYS A 214 -0.49 20.52 -3.97
N ASP A 215 -0.31 20.39 -2.66
CA ASP A 215 0.87 19.75 -2.07
C ASP A 215 0.81 18.22 -2.15
N PHE A 216 -0.40 17.65 -2.07
CA PHE A 216 -0.63 16.22 -2.10
C PHE A 216 -0.63 15.64 -3.52
N LYS A 217 -0.94 16.45 -4.55
CA LYS A 217 -0.95 16.07 -5.97
C LYS A 217 0.24 15.20 -6.39
N GLY A 218 1.46 15.56 -6.00
CA GLY A 218 2.66 14.80 -6.38
C GLY A 218 2.67 13.38 -5.80
N ALA A 219 2.29 13.23 -4.53
CA ALA A 219 2.19 11.93 -3.86
C ALA A 219 1.06 11.09 -4.46
N ALA A 220 -0.11 11.69 -4.68
CA ALA A 220 -1.25 11.03 -5.32
C ALA A 220 -0.90 10.50 -6.71
N GLN A 221 -0.23 11.32 -7.54
CA GLN A 221 0.20 10.90 -8.88
C GLN A 221 1.19 9.74 -8.86
N ILE A 222 2.13 9.68 -7.91
CA ILE A 222 3.08 8.58 -7.77
C ILE A 222 2.33 7.28 -7.41
N LEU A 223 1.44 7.36 -6.43
CA LEU A 223 0.65 6.22 -5.95
C LEU A 223 -0.29 5.66 -7.03
N GLU A 224 -1.03 6.53 -7.71
CA GLU A 224 -1.97 6.15 -8.76
C GLU A 224 -1.27 5.62 -10.02
N LYS A 225 -0.19 6.25 -10.48
CA LYS A 225 0.59 5.76 -11.64
C LYS A 225 1.28 4.44 -11.35
N GLY A 226 1.66 4.20 -10.09
CA GLY A 226 2.23 2.93 -9.63
C GLY A 226 1.19 1.81 -9.48
N GLY A 227 -0.11 2.12 -9.54
CA GLY A 227 -1.18 1.15 -9.33
C GLY A 227 -1.39 0.76 -7.86
N PHE A 228 -0.74 1.45 -6.92
CA PHE A 228 -0.81 1.17 -5.48
C PHE A 228 -2.12 1.66 -4.85
N THR A 229 -2.79 2.63 -5.47
CA THR A 229 -4.01 3.23 -4.92
C THR A 229 -5.11 3.40 -5.95
N GLN A 230 -6.36 3.29 -5.51
CA GLN A 230 -7.53 3.65 -6.29
C GLN A 230 -8.20 4.89 -5.70
N PHE A 231 -7.93 6.04 -6.29
CA PHE A 231 -8.51 7.33 -5.89
C PHE A 231 -9.88 7.57 -6.52
N ARG A 232 -10.82 8.16 -5.78
CA ARG A 232 -12.08 8.72 -6.32
C ARG A 232 -12.43 10.09 -5.68
N PRO A 233 -12.62 11.16 -6.47
CA PRO A 233 -13.13 12.42 -5.95
C PRO A 233 -14.64 12.37 -5.80
N HIS A 234 -15.16 12.99 -4.74
CA HIS A 234 -16.58 13.11 -4.45
C HIS A 234 -16.96 14.54 -4.08
N TYR A 235 -18.19 14.93 -4.44
CA TYR A 235 -18.71 16.27 -4.15
C TYR A 235 -20.05 16.17 -3.47
N ILE A 236 -20.17 16.86 -2.33
CA ILE A 236 -21.44 16.90 -1.61
C ILE A 236 -22.48 17.65 -2.45
N THR A 237 -23.70 17.12 -2.50
CA THR A 237 -24.81 17.83 -3.12
C THR A 237 -26.00 17.82 -2.18
N TRP A 238 -26.55 19.01 -1.97
CA TRP A 238 -27.76 19.19 -1.17
C TRP A 238 -28.98 19.14 -2.08
N TYR A 239 -30.16 19.09 -1.49
CA TYR A 239 -31.41 19.23 -2.20
C TYR A 239 -32.28 20.29 -1.53
N CYS A 240 -33.10 20.93 -2.34
CA CYS A 240 -34.07 21.90 -1.90
C CYS A 240 -35.42 21.19 -1.69
N PRO A 241 -36.04 21.31 -0.49
CA PRO A 241 -37.33 20.66 -0.25
C PRO A 241 -38.39 21.16 -1.22
N HIS A 242 -39.31 20.27 -1.62
CA HIS A 242 -40.26 20.53 -2.71
C HIS A 242 -41.08 21.83 -2.51
N ALA A 243 -41.43 22.15 -1.26
CA ALA A 243 -42.16 23.36 -0.89
C ALA A 243 -41.42 24.68 -1.21
N PHE A 244 -40.09 24.65 -1.31
CA PHE A 244 -39.24 25.82 -1.54
C PHE A 244 -38.63 25.88 -2.94
N THR A 245 -38.96 24.94 -3.82
CA THR A 245 -38.41 24.85 -5.19
C THR A 245 -38.62 26.12 -6.03
N LEU A 246 -39.67 26.88 -5.74
CA LEU A 246 -39.99 28.14 -6.42
C LEU A 246 -39.42 29.39 -5.73
N SER A 247 -38.73 29.22 -4.59
CA SER A 247 -38.10 30.34 -3.88
C SER A 247 -36.88 30.85 -4.64
N ARG A 248 -36.59 32.15 -4.52
CA ARG A 248 -35.41 32.77 -5.13
C ARG A 248 -34.12 32.11 -4.65
N GLN A 249 -34.05 31.76 -3.36
CA GLN A 249 -32.92 31.09 -2.74
C GLN A 249 -32.67 29.72 -3.35
N CYS A 250 -33.72 28.92 -3.53
CA CYS A 250 -33.57 27.61 -4.15
C CYS A 250 -33.16 27.72 -5.62
N MET A 251 -33.73 28.66 -6.37
CA MET A 251 -33.38 28.86 -7.78
C MET A 251 -31.95 29.37 -7.99
N SER A 252 -31.41 30.17 -7.06
CA SER A 252 -30.01 30.59 -7.16
C SER A 252 -29.05 29.48 -6.76
N GLN A 253 -29.36 28.69 -5.73
CA GLN A 253 -28.41 27.74 -5.17
C GLN A 253 -28.43 26.34 -5.83
N CYS A 254 -29.41 26.07 -6.71
CA CYS A 254 -29.65 24.72 -7.21
C CYS A 254 -29.83 24.65 -8.73
N ILE A 255 -29.52 23.47 -9.27
CA ILE A 255 -29.84 23.05 -10.65
C ILE A 255 -30.92 21.95 -10.66
N ASN A 256 -31.41 21.57 -11.84
CA ASN A 256 -32.44 20.53 -12.05
C ASN A 256 -33.69 20.73 -11.15
N LYS A 257 -34.17 21.98 -11.02
CA LYS A 257 -35.30 22.38 -10.16
C LYS A 257 -35.15 22.02 -8.67
N GLY A 258 -33.97 22.23 -8.12
CA GLY A 258 -33.76 22.05 -6.67
C GLY A 258 -33.28 20.65 -6.28
N ARG A 259 -32.97 19.78 -7.24
CA ARG A 259 -32.50 18.41 -6.93
C ARG A 259 -31.05 18.37 -6.47
N TYR A 260 -30.22 19.25 -7.03
CA TYR A 260 -28.79 19.33 -6.71
C TYR A 260 -28.44 20.77 -6.40
N CYS A 261 -27.94 21.01 -5.20
CA CYS A 261 -27.67 22.33 -4.66
C CYS A 261 -26.31 22.37 -3.97
N ALA A 262 -25.71 23.54 -3.93
CA ALA A 262 -24.56 23.84 -3.08
C ALA A 262 -24.85 25.11 -2.27
N PRO A 263 -24.24 25.27 -1.08
CA PRO A 263 -24.33 26.52 -0.36
C PRO A 263 -23.66 27.64 -1.14
N ASP A 264 -24.09 28.87 -0.85
CA ASP A 264 -23.56 30.06 -1.48
C ASP A 264 -22.08 30.24 -1.09
N PRO A 265 -21.16 30.36 -2.05
CA PRO A 265 -19.73 30.38 -1.77
C PRO A 265 -19.31 31.59 -0.93
N GLU A 266 -19.95 32.75 -1.14
CA GLU A 266 -19.61 34.02 -0.48
C GLU A 266 -20.54 34.33 0.71
N GLN A 267 -21.52 33.45 0.97
CA GLN A 267 -22.60 33.66 1.94
C GLN A 267 -23.39 34.97 1.69
N ASP A 268 -23.36 35.47 0.45
CA ASP A 268 -24.03 36.69 0.02
C ASP A 268 -24.93 36.40 -1.18
N PHE A 269 -26.22 36.16 -0.90
CA PHE A 269 -27.23 35.91 -1.94
C PHE A 269 -27.53 37.11 -2.87
N SER A 270 -26.86 38.24 -2.68
CA SER A 270 -27.10 39.47 -3.44
C SER A 270 -26.05 39.77 -4.49
N SER A 271 -24.83 39.26 -4.35
CA SER A 271 -23.72 39.54 -5.25
C SER A 271 -22.73 38.38 -5.29
N GLY A 272 -22.00 38.25 -6.41
CA GLY A 272 -21.00 37.20 -6.53
C GLY A 272 -21.48 35.96 -7.28
N TYR A 273 -20.94 34.80 -6.91
CA TYR A 273 -21.28 33.51 -7.50
C TYR A 273 -22.39 32.80 -6.73
N ASP A 274 -23.28 32.13 -7.45
CA ASP A 274 -24.39 31.40 -6.86
C ASP A 274 -23.99 29.94 -6.56
N GLY A 275 -24.66 29.28 -5.62
CA GLY A 275 -24.45 27.84 -5.35
C GLY A 275 -24.65 26.96 -6.59
N LYS A 276 -25.53 27.33 -7.54
CA LYS A 276 -25.69 26.59 -8.80
C LYS A 276 -24.38 26.56 -9.62
N ASP A 277 -23.58 27.64 -9.59
CA ASP A 277 -22.32 27.72 -10.34
C ASP A 277 -21.31 26.74 -9.75
N VAL A 278 -21.33 26.60 -8.41
CA VAL A 278 -20.56 25.58 -7.68
C VAL A 278 -20.99 24.17 -8.07
N VAL A 279 -22.30 23.88 -8.13
CA VAL A 279 -22.78 22.55 -8.54
C VAL A 279 -22.37 22.21 -9.98
N VAL A 280 -22.43 23.17 -10.90
CA VAL A 280 -22.02 22.96 -12.30
C VAL A 280 -20.52 22.67 -12.41
N GLU A 281 -19.68 23.34 -11.62
CA GLU A 281 -18.24 23.05 -11.58
C GLU A 281 -17.94 21.72 -10.88
N ASN A 282 -18.62 21.38 -9.78
CA ASN A 282 -18.51 20.05 -9.15
C ASN A 282 -18.82 18.93 -10.15
N LEU A 283 -19.92 19.08 -10.91
CA LEU A 283 -20.29 18.16 -11.99
C LEU A 283 -19.19 18.07 -13.06
N ARG A 284 -18.58 19.20 -13.42
CA ARG A 284 -17.47 19.26 -14.38
C ARG A 284 -16.25 18.50 -13.87
N GLN A 285 -15.84 18.72 -12.63
CA GLN A 285 -14.72 18.04 -12.00
C GLN A 285 -14.93 16.52 -11.89
N LEU A 286 -16.15 16.08 -11.55
CA LEU A 286 -16.53 14.66 -11.58
C LEU A 286 -16.43 14.06 -12.98
N CYS A 287 -16.93 14.78 -13.99
CA CYS A 287 -16.85 14.33 -15.38
C CYS A 287 -15.42 14.32 -15.92
N VAL A 288 -14.57 15.27 -15.50
CA VAL A 288 -13.13 15.24 -15.82
C VAL A 288 -12.50 13.96 -15.28
N TYR A 289 -12.76 13.61 -14.02
CA TYR A 289 -12.27 12.36 -13.44
C TYR A 289 -12.79 11.14 -14.21
N LYS A 290 -14.08 11.08 -14.51
CA LYS A 290 -14.69 9.94 -15.23
C LYS A 290 -14.10 9.73 -16.62
N VAL A 291 -13.97 10.80 -17.40
CA VAL A 291 -13.36 10.76 -18.74
C VAL A 291 -11.86 10.41 -18.65
N ALA A 292 -11.14 10.95 -17.67
CA ALA A 292 -9.73 10.63 -17.46
C ALA A 292 -9.53 9.16 -17.06
N ASN A 293 -10.40 8.62 -16.21
CA ASN A 293 -10.38 7.23 -15.77
C ASN A 293 -10.67 6.26 -16.93
N GLU A 294 -11.61 6.59 -17.83
CA GLU A 294 -11.84 5.81 -19.07
C GLU A 294 -10.58 5.72 -19.96
N THR A 295 -9.71 6.72 -19.90
CA THR A 295 -8.43 6.72 -20.65
C THR A 295 -7.26 6.09 -19.88
N GLY A 296 -7.52 5.52 -18.70
CA GLY A 296 -6.50 4.92 -17.83
C GLY A 296 -5.56 5.93 -17.16
N LYS A 297 -6.00 7.19 -17.02
CA LYS A 297 -5.21 8.28 -16.42
C LYS A 297 -6.01 9.07 -15.37
N PRO A 298 -6.57 8.41 -14.34
CA PRO A 298 -7.41 9.08 -13.32
C PRO A 298 -6.70 10.27 -12.64
N TRP A 299 -5.38 10.20 -12.50
CA TRP A 299 -4.55 11.24 -11.89
C TRP A 299 -4.55 12.61 -12.60
N VAL A 300 -5.07 12.68 -13.84
CA VAL A 300 -5.26 13.94 -14.57
C VAL A 300 -6.28 14.85 -13.87
N TRP A 301 -7.18 14.27 -13.05
CA TRP A 301 -8.07 15.06 -12.20
C TRP A 301 -7.30 16.00 -11.28
N TRP A 302 -6.19 15.54 -10.66
CA TRP A 302 -5.34 16.38 -9.82
C TRP A 302 -4.73 17.53 -10.61
N ASP A 303 -4.36 17.32 -11.87
CA ASP A 303 -3.87 18.39 -12.74
C ASP A 303 -4.97 19.43 -13.01
N TYR A 304 -6.18 18.96 -13.32
CA TYR A 304 -7.32 19.83 -13.59
C TYR A 304 -7.70 20.70 -12.41
N VAL A 305 -7.92 20.12 -11.23
CA VAL A 305 -8.37 20.89 -10.07
C VAL A 305 -7.32 21.89 -9.60
N THR A 306 -6.02 21.54 -9.65
CA THR A 306 -4.95 22.50 -9.31
C THR A 306 -4.85 23.63 -10.32
N ASP A 307 -4.96 23.32 -11.63
CA ASP A 307 -4.85 24.35 -12.66
C ASP A 307 -6.11 25.24 -12.68
N PHE A 308 -7.27 24.68 -12.41
CA PHE A 308 -8.54 25.41 -12.31
C PHE A 308 -8.51 26.39 -11.15
N GLN A 309 -8.10 25.95 -9.95
CA GLN A 309 -7.97 26.82 -8.77
C GLN A 309 -7.01 28.01 -9.02
N ILE A 310 -5.93 27.78 -9.77
CA ILE A 310 -4.95 28.83 -10.08
C ILE A 310 -5.45 29.79 -11.17
N ARG A 311 -6.10 29.27 -12.22
CA ARG A 311 -6.42 30.04 -13.44
C ARG A 311 -7.82 30.63 -13.43
N CYS A 312 -8.75 30.03 -12.69
CA CYS A 312 -10.17 30.35 -12.68
C CYS A 312 -10.70 30.81 -11.31
N PRO A 313 -9.99 31.69 -10.57
CA PRO A 313 -10.42 32.08 -9.23
C PRO A 313 -11.71 32.91 -9.24
N MET A 314 -12.55 32.72 -8.23
CA MET A 314 -13.77 33.52 -8.05
C MET A 314 -13.45 35.01 -7.82
N LYS A 315 -12.39 35.35 -7.06
CA LYS A 315 -11.94 36.76 -6.85
C LYS A 315 -11.74 37.54 -8.13
N GLU A 316 -11.28 36.88 -9.19
CA GLU A 316 -11.02 37.50 -10.49
C GLU A 316 -12.21 37.37 -11.46
N LYS A 317 -13.35 36.86 -10.99
CA LYS A 317 -14.56 36.60 -11.79
C LYS A 317 -14.30 35.64 -12.98
N LYS A 318 -13.38 34.70 -12.80
CA LYS A 318 -13.00 33.71 -13.81
C LYS A 318 -13.59 32.33 -13.56
N TYR A 319 -14.42 32.16 -12.53
CA TYR A 319 -15.11 30.92 -12.23
C TYR A 319 -16.28 30.73 -13.20
N ASN A 320 -15.98 30.28 -14.41
CA ASN A 320 -16.95 30.13 -15.50
C ASN A 320 -16.55 29.02 -16.47
N LYS A 321 -17.46 28.70 -17.40
CA LYS A 321 -17.25 27.64 -18.39
C LYS A 321 -16.06 27.94 -19.31
N GLU A 322 -15.89 29.18 -19.74
CA GLU A 322 -14.84 29.56 -20.68
C GLU A 322 -13.44 29.32 -20.10
N CYS A 323 -13.25 29.65 -18.83
CA CYS A 323 -12.01 29.40 -18.12
C CYS A 323 -11.77 27.89 -17.94
N ALA A 324 -12.80 27.17 -17.49
CA ALA A 324 -12.72 25.71 -17.35
C ALA A 324 -12.34 25.00 -18.66
N ASP A 325 -12.99 25.40 -19.77
CA ASP A 325 -12.72 24.86 -21.11
C ASP A 325 -11.29 25.15 -21.56
N SER A 326 -10.71 26.29 -21.16
CA SER A 326 -9.30 26.60 -21.42
C SER A 326 -8.36 25.62 -20.70
N VAL A 327 -8.65 25.30 -19.44
CA VAL A 327 -7.88 24.32 -18.66
C VAL A 327 -8.00 22.92 -19.25
N ILE A 328 -9.23 22.47 -19.54
CA ILE A 328 -9.54 21.17 -20.18
C ILE A 328 -8.73 21.00 -21.47
N LYS A 329 -8.73 22.01 -22.34
CA LYS A 329 -7.95 22.01 -23.59
C LYS A 329 -6.45 21.92 -23.33
N SER A 330 -5.94 22.66 -22.34
CA SER A 330 -4.51 22.64 -22.01
C SER A 330 -4.02 21.28 -21.49
N LEU A 331 -4.91 20.50 -20.87
CA LEU A 331 -4.63 19.15 -20.38
C LEU A 331 -4.94 18.04 -21.40
N GLY A 332 -5.44 18.40 -22.59
CA GLY A 332 -5.75 17.44 -23.65
C GLY A 332 -6.94 16.52 -23.35
N ILE A 333 -7.87 16.95 -22.50
CA ILE A 333 -9.09 16.20 -22.16
C ILE A 333 -10.12 16.36 -23.30
N ASP A 334 -10.80 15.27 -23.67
CA ASP A 334 -11.80 15.29 -24.74
C ASP A 334 -13.08 16.03 -24.31
N SER A 335 -13.17 17.30 -24.72
CA SER A 335 -14.34 18.16 -24.50
C SER A 335 -15.67 17.53 -24.91
N LYS A 336 -15.74 16.73 -25.99
CA LYS A 336 -17.02 16.13 -26.43
C LYS A 336 -17.49 15.05 -25.48
N LYS A 337 -16.57 14.23 -24.97
CA LYS A 337 -16.88 13.24 -23.94
C LYS A 337 -17.28 13.90 -22.63
N LEU A 338 -16.63 15.01 -22.29
CA LEU A 338 -16.97 15.79 -21.10
C LEU A 338 -18.37 16.38 -21.19
N ASP A 339 -18.71 17.07 -22.28
CA ASP A 339 -20.05 17.63 -22.51
C ASP A 339 -21.13 16.53 -22.46
N LYS A 340 -20.83 15.35 -23.04
CA LYS A 340 -21.72 14.19 -22.97
C LYS A 340 -21.91 13.68 -21.53
N CYS A 341 -20.86 13.68 -20.72
CA CYS A 341 -20.93 13.28 -19.31
C CYS A 341 -21.74 14.26 -18.47
N MET A 342 -21.50 15.57 -18.65
CA MET A 342 -22.21 16.61 -17.91
C MET A 342 -23.70 16.65 -18.27
N GLY A 343 -24.03 16.42 -19.55
CA GLY A 343 -25.40 16.54 -20.04
C GLY A 343 -25.88 17.99 -20.01
N ASP A 344 -27.20 18.17 -19.86
CA ASP A 344 -27.82 19.48 -19.67
C ASP A 344 -28.06 19.73 -18.17
N PRO A 345 -27.31 20.64 -17.52
CA PRO A 345 -27.48 20.95 -16.10
C PRO A 345 -28.80 21.66 -15.78
N ASP A 346 -29.48 22.25 -16.77
CA ASP A 346 -30.73 22.97 -16.52
C ASP A 346 -31.97 22.10 -16.78
N ALA A 347 -31.78 20.88 -17.30
CA ALA A 347 -32.86 19.95 -17.56
C ALA A 347 -33.54 19.47 -16.25
N ASP A 348 -34.88 19.40 -16.27
CA ASP A 348 -35.68 18.85 -15.16
C ASP A 348 -35.68 17.31 -15.14
N LEU A 349 -34.49 16.72 -15.23
CA LEU A 349 -34.25 15.28 -15.26
C LEU A 349 -33.18 14.90 -14.23
N ASP A 350 -33.07 13.63 -13.88
CA ASP A 350 -32.00 13.19 -13.00
C ASP A 350 -30.67 13.24 -13.76
N ASN A 351 -29.67 13.91 -13.19
CA ASN A 351 -28.31 13.81 -13.69
C ASN A 351 -27.67 12.54 -13.11
N PRO A 352 -27.26 11.56 -13.92
CA PRO A 352 -26.76 10.28 -13.42
C PRO A 352 -25.49 10.43 -12.57
N VAL A 353 -24.65 11.42 -12.85
CA VAL A 353 -23.40 11.66 -12.11
C VAL A 353 -23.73 12.24 -10.73
N LEU A 354 -24.55 13.28 -10.65
CA LEU A 354 -24.90 13.89 -9.36
C LEU A 354 -25.79 12.99 -8.50
N LYS A 355 -26.62 12.15 -9.13
CA LYS A 355 -27.38 11.13 -8.42
C LYS A 355 -26.48 10.09 -7.78
N GLU A 356 -25.44 9.66 -8.48
CA GLU A 356 -24.41 8.76 -7.93
C GLU A 356 -23.72 9.39 -6.72
N GLU A 357 -23.45 10.70 -6.73
CA GLU A 357 -22.91 11.42 -5.56
C GLU A 357 -23.87 11.43 -4.37
N GLN A 358 -25.17 11.70 -4.57
CA GLN A 358 -26.16 11.66 -3.49
C GLN A 358 -26.27 10.25 -2.89
N ASP A 359 -26.28 9.22 -3.72
CA ASP A 359 -26.31 7.83 -3.30
C ASP A 359 -25.01 7.42 -2.58
N ALA A 360 -23.87 7.94 -3.04
CA ALA A 360 -22.56 7.69 -2.45
C ALA A 360 -22.36 8.46 -1.14
N GLN A 361 -23.03 9.59 -0.93
CA GLN A 361 -22.95 10.39 0.30
C GLN A 361 -23.56 9.64 1.48
N VAL A 362 -24.64 8.88 1.23
CA VAL A 362 -25.28 8.01 2.22
C VAL A 362 -24.38 6.80 2.48
N GLY A 363 -23.89 6.69 3.71
CA GLY A 363 -23.01 5.64 4.19
C GLY A 363 -23.58 4.24 4.06
N LYS A 364 -22.74 3.30 3.60
CA LYS A 364 -23.01 1.86 3.70
C LYS A 364 -22.06 1.21 4.71
N GLY A 365 -22.59 0.36 5.59
CA GLY A 365 -21.79 -0.40 6.55
C GLY A 365 -21.12 0.47 7.62
N SER A 366 -19.80 0.36 7.77
CA SER A 366 -19.00 0.99 8.83
C SER A 366 -18.56 2.43 8.55
N ARG A 367 -18.73 2.94 7.33
CA ARG A 367 -18.26 4.29 6.93
C ARG A 367 -19.11 5.43 7.50
N GLY A 368 -20.40 5.19 7.69
CA GLY A 368 -21.37 6.25 8.00
C GLY A 368 -21.56 7.26 6.88
N ASP A 369 -22.49 8.19 7.11
CA ASP A 369 -22.79 9.28 6.17
C ASP A 369 -21.65 10.31 6.16
N VAL A 370 -21.38 10.90 4.98
CA VAL A 370 -20.46 12.03 4.87
C VAL A 370 -21.25 13.32 5.00
N THR A 371 -21.04 14.03 6.11
CA THR A 371 -21.78 15.25 6.46
C THR A 371 -20.89 16.46 6.68
N ILE A 372 -19.57 16.27 6.73
CA ILE A 372 -18.57 17.31 7.03
C ILE A 372 -17.61 17.39 5.83
N LEU A 373 -17.24 18.61 5.43
CA LEU A 373 -16.24 18.84 4.38
C LEU A 373 -15.07 19.70 4.88
N PRO A 374 -13.86 19.48 4.32
CA PRO A 374 -13.48 18.34 3.49
C PRO A 374 -13.36 17.04 4.33
N THR A 375 -13.68 15.89 3.73
CA THR A 375 -13.53 14.57 4.37
C THR A 375 -12.74 13.64 3.46
N LEU A 376 -11.72 12.98 4.00
CA LEU A 376 -11.00 11.92 3.31
C LEU A 376 -11.51 10.56 3.83
N VAL A 377 -11.66 9.58 2.96
CA VAL A 377 -11.99 8.20 3.32
C VAL A 377 -10.87 7.30 2.83
N VAL A 378 -10.40 6.37 3.66
CA VAL A 378 -9.36 5.38 3.32
C VAL A 378 -9.89 4.00 3.66
N ASN A 379 -9.90 3.08 2.70
CA ASN A 379 -10.42 1.71 2.83
C ASN A 379 -11.77 1.65 3.54
N ASN A 380 -12.71 2.50 3.09
CA ASN A 380 -14.07 2.63 3.63
C ASN A 380 -14.16 3.10 5.12
N ARG A 381 -13.13 3.78 5.62
CA ARG A 381 -13.11 4.48 6.92
C ARG A 381 -12.83 5.96 6.78
N GLN A 382 -13.53 6.79 7.54
CA GLN A 382 -13.30 8.24 7.50
C GLN A 382 -11.98 8.57 8.19
N TYR A 383 -11.09 9.25 7.49
CA TYR A 383 -9.87 9.81 8.06
C TYR A 383 -10.22 10.91 9.07
N ARG A 384 -9.47 10.94 10.17
CA ARG A 384 -9.59 11.92 11.24
C ARG A 384 -8.23 12.59 11.42
N GLY A 385 -8.23 13.91 11.49
CA GLY A 385 -7.02 14.71 11.63
C GLY A 385 -6.92 15.78 10.56
N LYS A 386 -5.84 16.55 10.62
CA LYS A 386 -5.57 17.63 9.67
C LYS A 386 -5.30 17.06 8.27
N LEU A 387 -5.83 17.72 7.23
CA LEU A 387 -5.45 17.46 5.85
C LEU A 387 -4.11 18.11 5.56
N GLU A 388 -3.05 17.33 5.71
CA GLU A 388 -1.68 17.72 5.43
C GLU A 388 -1.00 16.57 4.67
N LYS A 389 -0.10 16.89 3.74
CA LYS A 389 0.54 15.91 2.86
C LYS A 389 1.10 14.70 3.63
N SER A 390 1.94 14.94 4.63
CA SER A 390 2.60 13.86 5.39
C SER A 390 1.62 13.06 6.26
N ALA A 391 0.64 13.75 6.87
CA ALA A 391 -0.37 13.10 7.72
C ALA A 391 -1.30 12.19 6.93
N VAL A 392 -1.78 12.67 5.77
CA VAL A 392 -2.61 11.88 4.86
C VAL A 392 -1.83 10.75 4.22
N LEU A 393 -0.59 11.00 3.78
CA LEU A 393 0.27 9.95 3.24
C LEU A 393 0.52 8.85 4.29
N LYS A 394 0.75 9.21 5.55
CA LYS A 394 0.88 8.25 6.65
C LYS A 394 -0.39 7.41 6.85
N ALA A 395 -1.57 8.04 6.76
CA ALA A 395 -2.84 7.30 6.82
C ALA A 395 -3.03 6.34 5.64
N LEU A 396 -2.70 6.75 4.41
CA LEU A 396 -2.73 5.87 3.25
C LEU A 396 -1.73 4.72 3.39
N CYS A 397 -0.50 5.00 3.83
CA CYS A 397 0.52 3.99 4.06
C CYS A 397 0.08 2.95 5.11
N SER A 398 -0.69 3.36 6.12
CA SER A 398 -1.28 2.42 7.10
C SER A 398 -2.41 1.56 6.53
N GLY A 399 -2.95 1.91 5.36
CA GLY A 399 -4.00 1.14 4.68
C GLY A 399 -3.47 -0.03 3.85
N PHE A 400 -2.16 -0.14 3.62
CA PHE A 400 -1.57 -1.29 2.92
C PHE A 400 -1.38 -2.47 3.88
N GLU A 401 -1.53 -3.67 3.34
CA GLU A 401 -1.07 -4.90 3.97
C GLU A 401 0.40 -4.76 4.42
N GLU A 402 0.72 -5.37 5.55
CA GLU A 402 2.06 -5.27 6.12
C GLU A 402 3.11 -5.80 5.13
N THR A 403 4.19 -5.03 4.93
CA THR A 403 5.30 -5.30 4.02
C THR A 403 5.04 -5.11 2.52
N THR A 404 3.82 -4.73 2.12
CA THR A 404 3.48 -4.43 0.72
C THR A 404 3.51 -2.94 0.41
N GLU A 405 3.94 -2.10 1.36
CA GLU A 405 3.90 -0.66 1.23
C GLU A 405 4.87 -0.16 0.13
N PRO A 406 4.44 0.82 -0.71
CA PRO A 406 5.30 1.37 -1.75
C PRO A 406 6.44 2.23 -1.16
N ALA A 407 7.53 2.41 -1.92
CA ALA A 407 8.72 3.14 -1.46
C ALA A 407 8.45 4.59 -1.01
N ILE A 408 7.37 5.23 -1.46
CA ILE A 408 6.96 6.57 -0.99
C ILE A 408 6.58 6.58 0.51
N CYS A 409 6.16 5.43 1.05
CA CYS A 409 5.87 5.23 2.46
C CYS A 409 7.12 5.11 3.33
N LEU A 410 8.29 4.89 2.73
CA LEU A 410 9.60 4.81 3.38
C LEU A 410 10.36 6.14 3.28
N SER A 411 9.61 7.25 3.22
CA SER A 411 10.20 8.58 3.21
C SER A 411 10.31 9.10 4.64
N THR A 412 11.34 9.91 4.89
CA THR A 412 11.65 10.49 6.21
C THR A 412 10.52 11.35 6.79
N ASP A 413 9.61 11.83 5.94
CA ASP A 413 8.45 12.62 6.35
C ASP A 413 7.29 11.75 6.89
N VAL A 414 7.36 10.43 6.68
CA VAL A 414 6.28 9.47 6.95
C VAL A 414 6.67 8.51 8.08
N GLU A 415 7.87 7.92 7.99
CA GLU A 415 8.42 6.97 8.96
C GLU A 415 9.85 7.34 9.39
N SER A 416 10.36 6.64 10.41
CA SER A 416 11.74 6.79 10.88
C SER A 416 12.52 5.50 10.67
N ASN A 417 13.44 5.48 9.69
CA ASN A 417 14.15 4.27 9.31
C ASN A 417 15.01 3.70 10.45
N GLU A 418 14.55 2.63 11.10
CA GLU A 418 15.25 2.04 12.23
C GLU A 418 16.46 1.19 11.81
N CYS A 419 16.60 0.87 10.52
CA CYS A 419 17.78 0.18 10.00
C CYS A 419 19.03 1.06 9.97
N LEU A 420 18.90 2.39 10.03
CA LEU A 420 20.05 3.31 10.10
C LEU A 420 20.79 3.23 11.44
N ASP A 421 20.06 2.94 12.53
CA ASP A 421 20.60 2.87 13.88
C ASP A 421 20.89 1.43 14.30
N ASN A 422 22.18 1.09 14.47
CA ASN A 422 22.64 -0.26 14.82
C ASN A 422 22.07 -1.38 13.91
N ASN A 423 21.79 -1.09 12.64
CA ASN A 423 21.16 -2.02 11.69
C ASN A 423 19.80 -2.54 12.20
N GLY A 424 19.09 -1.74 13.00
CA GLY A 424 17.90 -2.15 13.73
C GLY A 424 18.15 -3.20 14.81
N GLY A 425 19.35 -3.76 14.96
CA GLY A 425 19.56 -5.00 15.71
C GLY A 425 19.24 -6.26 14.89
N CYS A 426 19.15 -6.16 13.56
CA CYS A 426 19.11 -7.31 12.66
C CYS A 426 20.53 -7.79 12.33
N TRP A 427 20.61 -9.03 11.81
CA TRP A 427 21.85 -9.61 11.35
C TRP A 427 22.47 -8.78 10.21
N GLN A 428 23.79 -8.67 10.24
CA GLN A 428 24.56 -8.00 9.19
C GLN A 428 25.89 -8.74 8.96
N ASP A 429 26.20 -9.03 7.71
CA ASP A 429 27.55 -9.38 7.27
C ASP A 429 28.28 -8.10 6.86
N LYS A 430 29.22 -7.66 7.71
CA LYS A 430 30.03 -6.45 7.48
C LYS A 430 31.07 -6.64 6.36
N SER A 431 31.48 -7.87 6.07
CA SER A 431 32.48 -8.16 5.04
C SER A 431 31.86 -8.11 3.64
N ALA A 432 30.62 -8.59 3.50
CA ALA A 432 29.87 -8.56 2.26
C ALA A 432 28.93 -7.34 2.11
N ASN A 433 28.82 -6.50 3.15
CA ASN A 433 27.84 -5.40 3.25
C ASN A 433 26.39 -5.87 3.01
N ILE A 434 26.05 -7.03 3.56
CA ILE A 434 24.72 -7.64 3.44
C ILE A 434 24.00 -7.45 4.78
N THR A 435 22.74 -7.00 4.74
CA THR A 435 21.91 -6.82 5.93
C THR A 435 20.60 -7.56 5.80
N ALA A 436 20.12 -8.10 6.93
CA ALA A 436 18.77 -8.63 7.07
C ALA A 436 17.76 -7.55 7.51
N CYS A 437 18.19 -6.32 7.77
CA CYS A 437 17.28 -5.26 8.15
C CYS A 437 16.54 -4.74 6.92
N LYS A 438 15.24 -4.99 6.88
CA LYS A 438 14.30 -4.42 5.91
C LYS A 438 13.43 -3.41 6.62
N ASP A 439 13.54 -2.16 6.19
CA ASP A 439 12.72 -1.06 6.67
C ASP A 439 11.28 -1.19 6.15
N THR A 440 10.32 -0.87 6.99
CA THR A 440 8.88 -0.95 6.69
C THR A 440 8.15 0.28 7.24
N PHE A 441 6.95 0.55 6.71
CA PHE A 441 6.15 1.67 7.23
C PHE A 441 5.80 1.55 8.73
N ARG A 442 5.70 0.31 9.23
CA ARG A 442 5.40 -0.01 10.64
C ARG A 442 6.66 -0.27 11.47
N GLY A 443 7.83 0.14 10.97
CA GLY A 443 9.13 0.06 11.64
C GLY A 443 10.11 -0.77 10.83
N ARG A 444 10.55 -1.90 11.37
CA ARG A 444 11.50 -2.77 10.65
C ARG A 444 11.21 -4.25 10.83
N VAL A 445 11.58 -5.02 9.83
CA VAL A 445 11.57 -6.49 9.86
C VAL A 445 12.98 -7.00 9.63
N CYS A 446 13.39 -8.00 10.42
CA CYS A 446 14.62 -8.73 10.14
C CYS A 446 14.30 -9.95 9.28
N GLU A 447 14.63 -9.89 8.00
CA GLU A 447 14.44 -10.98 7.05
C GLU A 447 15.74 -11.25 6.29
N CYS A 448 16.12 -12.52 6.19
CA CYS A 448 17.34 -12.88 5.47
C CYS A 448 17.21 -12.52 3.97
N PRO A 449 18.14 -11.74 3.41
CA PRO A 449 17.98 -11.15 2.09
C PRO A 449 18.22 -12.18 0.98
N THR A 450 17.85 -11.81 -0.25
CA THR A 450 18.33 -12.47 -1.46
C THR A 450 19.25 -11.52 -2.21
N VAL A 451 20.53 -11.87 -2.32
CA VAL A 451 21.58 -11.03 -2.92
C VAL A 451 22.19 -11.77 -4.10
N ASP A 452 22.24 -11.13 -5.27
CA ASP A 452 22.78 -11.72 -6.51
C ASP A 452 22.20 -13.11 -6.86
N GLY A 453 20.91 -13.33 -6.55
CA GLY A 453 20.22 -14.60 -6.77
C GLY A 453 20.50 -15.68 -5.71
N VAL A 454 21.34 -15.40 -4.71
CA VAL A 454 21.61 -16.28 -3.56
C VAL A 454 20.64 -15.97 -2.44
N GLN A 455 19.83 -16.95 -2.06
CA GLN A 455 18.88 -16.82 -0.97
C GLN A 455 19.57 -17.08 0.37
N PHE A 456 19.41 -16.19 1.34
CA PHE A 456 19.84 -16.45 2.71
C PHE A 456 18.69 -17.08 3.52
N LYS A 457 19.02 -18.01 4.40
CA LYS A 457 18.08 -18.63 5.34
C LYS A 457 18.57 -18.45 6.77
N GLY A 458 17.64 -18.28 7.70
CA GLY A 458 17.96 -18.09 9.11
C GLY A 458 16.84 -17.36 9.85
N ASP A 459 17.17 -16.80 11.01
CA ASP A 459 16.23 -16.07 11.86
C ASP A 459 16.15 -14.57 11.53
N GLY A 460 17.06 -14.04 10.71
CA GLY A 460 17.14 -12.61 10.38
C GLY A 460 17.76 -11.73 11.48
N TYR A 461 17.68 -12.13 12.74
CA TYR A 461 18.15 -11.35 13.89
C TYR A 461 19.62 -11.62 14.21
N SER A 462 19.98 -12.89 14.34
CA SER A 462 21.31 -13.31 14.80
C SER A 462 22.04 -14.16 13.77
N HIS A 463 21.31 -14.74 12.83
CA HIS A 463 21.83 -15.71 11.89
C HIS A 463 21.10 -15.63 10.54
N CYS A 464 21.88 -15.36 9.49
CA CYS A 464 21.51 -15.64 8.11
C CYS A 464 22.69 -16.33 7.42
N GLU A 465 22.43 -17.42 6.71
CA GLU A 465 23.42 -18.16 5.94
C GLU A 465 22.98 -18.35 4.48
N PRO A 466 23.92 -18.29 3.52
CA PRO A 466 23.59 -18.48 2.12
C PRO A 466 23.15 -19.93 1.86
N SER A 467 22.02 -20.10 1.16
CA SER A 467 21.36 -21.37 0.86
C SER A 467 21.01 -21.46 -0.62
N GLY A 468 20.99 -22.68 -1.15
CA GLY A 468 20.58 -22.96 -2.52
C GLY A 468 21.69 -22.76 -3.57
N PRO A 469 21.32 -22.77 -4.87
CA PRO A 469 22.27 -22.62 -5.98
C PRO A 469 22.98 -21.27 -5.92
N GLY A 470 24.30 -21.27 -6.04
CA GLY A 470 25.10 -20.03 -6.04
C GLY A 470 25.58 -19.61 -4.65
N ARG A 471 25.27 -20.33 -3.56
CA ARG A 471 25.78 -20.00 -2.22
C ARG A 471 27.30 -19.90 -2.13
N CYS A 472 28.03 -20.58 -3.02
CA CYS A 472 29.48 -20.55 -3.05
C CYS A 472 30.06 -19.24 -3.63
N THR A 473 29.25 -18.39 -4.28
CA THR A 473 29.71 -17.08 -4.80
C THR A 473 29.90 -16.06 -3.68
N ILE A 474 29.13 -16.19 -2.59
CA ILE A 474 29.22 -15.30 -1.43
C ILE A 474 30.09 -15.96 -0.36
N ASN A 475 31.27 -15.38 -0.11
CA ASN A 475 32.20 -15.82 0.94
C ASN A 475 32.48 -17.35 0.94
N ASN A 476 32.57 -17.98 -0.24
CA ASN A 476 32.72 -19.43 -0.41
C ASN A 476 31.71 -20.27 0.39
N GLY A 477 30.49 -19.77 0.61
CA GLY A 477 29.46 -20.45 1.40
C GLY A 477 29.86 -20.73 2.86
N GLY A 478 30.82 -19.96 3.40
CA GLY A 478 31.38 -20.18 4.75
C GLY A 478 32.33 -21.37 4.86
N CYS A 479 32.77 -21.94 3.74
CA CYS A 479 33.68 -23.08 3.69
C CYS A 479 35.13 -22.65 3.51
N TRP A 480 36.05 -23.58 3.81
CA TRP A 480 37.47 -23.37 3.60
C TRP A 480 37.77 -23.08 2.12
N HIS A 481 38.58 -22.05 1.88
CA HIS A 481 39.14 -21.73 0.57
C HIS A 481 40.61 -21.36 0.72
N GLU A 482 41.43 -21.73 -0.26
CA GLU A 482 42.86 -21.36 -0.31
C GLU A 482 43.31 -21.26 -1.77
N GLU A 483 44.13 -20.26 -2.08
CA GLU A 483 44.76 -20.11 -3.39
C GLU A 483 46.27 -20.31 -3.25
N ARG A 484 46.82 -21.24 -4.03
CA ARG A 484 48.24 -21.57 -4.01
C ARG A 484 48.74 -21.89 -5.42
N ASP A 485 49.86 -21.29 -5.80
CA ASP A 485 50.50 -21.49 -7.10
C ASP A 485 49.54 -21.31 -8.31
N GLY A 486 48.67 -20.29 -8.23
CA GLY A 486 47.70 -19.93 -9.28
C GLY A 486 46.49 -20.86 -9.40
N HIS A 487 46.31 -21.80 -8.45
CA HIS A 487 45.15 -22.68 -8.37
C HIS A 487 44.33 -22.36 -7.12
N ALA A 488 43.03 -22.10 -7.31
CA ALA A 488 42.09 -21.86 -6.23
C ALA A 488 41.36 -23.15 -5.85
N PHE A 489 41.42 -23.52 -4.56
CA PHE A 489 40.73 -24.68 -4.00
C PHE A 489 39.66 -24.18 -3.03
N SER A 490 38.46 -24.77 -3.11
CA SER A 490 37.34 -24.45 -2.23
C SER A 490 36.64 -25.74 -1.81
N ALA A 491 36.23 -25.79 -0.54
CA ALA A 491 35.43 -26.88 0.00
C ALA A 491 33.91 -26.64 -0.16
N CYS A 492 33.50 -25.56 -0.83
CA CYS A 492 32.09 -25.26 -1.03
C CYS A 492 31.47 -26.12 -2.14
N VAL A 493 30.24 -26.60 -1.93
CA VAL A 493 29.50 -27.45 -2.87
C VAL A 493 28.09 -26.90 -3.08
N ASP A 494 27.68 -26.60 -4.31
CA ASP A 494 26.33 -26.05 -4.60
C ASP A 494 25.14 -27.02 -4.39
N LYS A 495 25.33 -28.14 -3.65
CA LYS A 495 24.27 -29.10 -3.34
C LYS A 495 23.69 -28.85 -1.94
N ASP A 496 22.36 -28.81 -1.85
CA ASP A 496 21.61 -28.51 -0.61
C ASP A 496 21.89 -29.49 0.56
N SER A 497 22.38 -30.71 0.30
CA SER A 497 22.60 -31.72 1.34
C SER A 497 23.99 -31.69 2.01
N VAL A 498 24.97 -30.97 1.45
CA VAL A 498 26.35 -30.94 1.97
C VAL A 498 26.87 -29.51 2.02
N LYS A 499 26.98 -28.95 3.24
CA LYS A 499 27.44 -27.57 3.47
C LYS A 499 28.91 -27.34 3.11
N CYS A 500 29.83 -28.23 3.46
CA CYS A 500 31.23 -28.11 3.05
C CYS A 500 31.84 -29.51 2.89
N GLN A 501 32.61 -29.73 1.82
CA GLN A 501 33.34 -30.97 1.57
C GLN A 501 34.68 -30.63 0.94
N CYS A 502 35.78 -31.09 1.55
CA CYS A 502 37.11 -30.86 1.00
C CYS A 502 37.21 -31.38 -0.44
N PRO A 503 37.87 -30.63 -1.35
CA PRO A 503 38.07 -31.08 -2.72
C PRO A 503 38.94 -32.36 -2.77
N PRO A 504 38.88 -33.12 -3.87
CA PRO A 504 39.74 -34.30 -4.05
C PRO A 504 41.22 -33.97 -3.79
N GLY A 505 41.95 -34.88 -3.13
CA GLY A 505 43.33 -34.66 -2.68
C GLY A 505 43.46 -34.02 -1.30
N PHE A 506 42.35 -33.64 -0.66
CA PHE A 506 42.35 -33.07 0.69
C PHE A 506 41.45 -33.86 1.66
N LYS A 507 41.81 -33.83 2.95
CA LYS A 507 41.03 -34.41 4.06
C LYS A 507 40.80 -33.38 5.16
N GLY A 508 39.63 -33.41 5.78
CA GLY A 508 39.32 -32.49 6.89
C GLY A 508 37.82 -32.26 7.06
N ASP A 509 37.49 -31.20 7.80
CA ASP A 509 36.11 -30.81 8.11
C ASP A 509 35.46 -29.95 7.01
N GLY A 510 36.24 -29.42 6.07
CA GLY A 510 35.76 -28.55 4.99
C GLY A 510 35.39 -27.14 5.43
N ILE A 511 35.33 -26.86 6.74
CA ILE A 511 34.89 -25.57 7.28
C ILE A 511 36.10 -24.72 7.66
N LYS A 512 37.00 -25.27 8.49
CA LYS A 512 38.19 -24.55 8.95
C LYS A 512 39.48 -25.15 8.42
N LYS A 513 39.46 -26.44 8.03
CA LYS A 513 40.68 -27.14 7.65
C LYS A 513 40.42 -28.19 6.57
N CYS A 514 41.11 -28.02 5.44
CA CYS A 514 41.37 -29.08 4.48
C CYS A 514 42.89 -29.27 4.40
N GLU A 515 43.38 -30.42 4.86
CA GLU A 515 44.79 -30.79 4.80
C GLU A 515 45.05 -31.62 3.55
N ASP A 516 46.14 -31.33 2.86
CA ASP A 516 46.65 -32.12 1.75
C ASP A 516 46.85 -33.59 2.17
N ILE A 517 46.30 -34.50 1.37
CA ILE A 517 46.52 -35.94 1.52
C ILE A 517 47.84 -36.23 0.85
N ASN A 518 48.80 -36.81 1.57
CA ASN A 518 50.02 -37.25 0.94
C ASN A 518 49.83 -38.65 0.33
N GLU A 519 49.38 -38.74 -0.92
CA GLU A 519 49.06 -40.02 -1.54
C GLU A 519 50.28 -40.94 -1.68
N CYS A 520 51.47 -40.35 -1.81
CA CYS A 520 52.75 -41.08 -1.86
C CYS A 520 53.06 -41.78 -0.53
N LYS A 521 52.84 -41.10 0.61
CA LYS A 521 53.11 -41.64 1.95
C LYS A 521 52.03 -42.61 2.40
N GLU A 522 50.77 -42.34 2.04
CA GLU A 522 49.63 -43.20 2.35
C GLU A 522 49.53 -44.43 1.43
N LYS A 523 50.42 -44.54 0.42
CA LYS A 523 50.44 -45.62 -0.57
C LYS A 523 49.11 -45.81 -1.31
N LYS A 524 48.38 -44.72 -1.53
CA LYS A 524 47.09 -44.72 -2.23
C LYS A 524 47.24 -44.58 -3.75
N ALA A 525 48.39 -44.09 -4.20
CA ALA A 525 48.71 -43.90 -5.62
C ALA A 525 50.18 -44.25 -5.92
N CYS A 526 50.51 -44.38 -7.22
CA CYS A 526 51.84 -44.71 -7.74
C CYS A 526 52.43 -46.00 -7.13
N GLN A 527 51.66 -47.09 -7.05
CA GLN A 527 52.09 -48.36 -6.47
C GLN A 527 52.85 -49.27 -7.45
N CYS A 528 53.02 -48.86 -8.70
CA CYS A 528 53.78 -49.62 -9.70
C CYS A 528 55.29 -49.74 -9.37
N PRO A 529 55.94 -50.87 -9.71
CA PRO A 529 57.35 -51.11 -9.36
C PRO A 529 58.34 -50.09 -9.94
N GLU A 530 58.00 -49.48 -11.08
CA GLU A 530 58.88 -48.56 -11.81
C GLU A 530 58.47 -47.08 -11.67
N CYS A 531 57.60 -46.79 -10.70
CA CYS A 531 57.01 -45.48 -10.49
C CYS A 531 57.67 -44.72 -9.35
N SER A 532 57.98 -43.45 -9.60
CA SER A 532 58.39 -42.48 -8.60
C SER A 532 57.24 -41.53 -8.32
N CYS A 533 56.89 -41.37 -7.05
CA CYS A 533 55.79 -40.51 -6.60
C CYS A 533 56.32 -39.22 -6.01
N LYS A 534 55.81 -38.08 -6.47
CA LYS A 534 56.07 -36.77 -5.90
C LYS A 534 54.75 -36.14 -5.48
N ASN A 535 54.58 -35.91 -4.19
CA ASN A 535 53.39 -35.25 -3.67
C ASN A 535 53.38 -33.78 -4.08
N THR A 536 52.24 -33.29 -4.55
CA THR A 536 52.00 -31.87 -4.82
C THR A 536 50.82 -31.39 -3.96
N TRP A 537 50.56 -30.09 -3.89
CA TRP A 537 49.46 -29.60 -3.06
C TRP A 537 48.12 -29.85 -3.78
N GLY A 538 47.24 -30.62 -3.15
CA GLY A 538 45.95 -31.07 -3.69
C GLY A 538 46.05 -32.15 -4.77
N SER A 539 47.24 -32.72 -5.00
CA SER A 539 47.47 -33.70 -6.07
C SER A 539 48.80 -34.45 -5.87
N TYR A 540 49.12 -35.32 -6.81
CA TYR A 540 50.41 -36.02 -6.86
C TYR A 540 50.87 -36.20 -8.31
N GLU A 541 52.17 -36.26 -8.50
CA GLU A 541 52.82 -36.49 -9.78
C GLU A 541 53.53 -37.86 -9.73
N CYS A 542 53.07 -38.82 -10.53
CA CYS A 542 53.78 -40.08 -10.74
C CYS A 542 54.61 -39.98 -12.02
N SER A 543 55.88 -40.35 -11.94
CA SER A 543 56.77 -40.50 -13.10
C SER A 543 57.24 -41.94 -13.21
N CYS A 544 57.24 -42.50 -14.42
CA CYS A 544 57.86 -43.81 -14.68
C CYS A 544 59.36 -43.66 -14.93
N SER A 545 60.10 -44.72 -14.63
CA SER A 545 61.52 -44.80 -14.94
C SER A 545 61.74 -44.93 -16.46
N GLY A 546 62.64 -44.14 -17.07
CA GLY A 546 62.97 -44.22 -18.50
C GLY A 546 61.95 -43.58 -19.46
N ASP A 547 61.81 -44.14 -20.67
CA ASP A 547 60.91 -43.65 -21.75
C ASP A 547 59.46 -44.16 -21.64
N LEU A 548 59.05 -44.61 -20.45
CA LEU A 548 57.74 -45.19 -20.18
C LEU A 548 56.71 -44.07 -19.87
N LEU A 549 55.49 -44.23 -20.37
CA LEU A 549 54.37 -43.34 -20.07
C LEU A 549 53.55 -43.91 -18.91
N TYR A 550 53.29 -43.08 -17.90
CA TYR A 550 52.43 -43.42 -16.77
C TYR A 550 50.94 -43.28 -17.15
N ILE A 551 50.14 -44.32 -16.90
CA ILE A 551 48.69 -44.31 -17.10
C ILE A 551 47.99 -44.32 -15.74
N ARG A 552 47.35 -43.19 -15.40
CA ARG A 552 46.75 -42.96 -14.08
C ARG A 552 45.63 -43.93 -13.72
N ASP A 553 44.79 -44.32 -14.68
CA ASP A 553 43.61 -45.17 -14.42
C ASP A 553 43.97 -46.61 -14.06
N HIS A 554 45.17 -47.07 -14.44
CA HIS A 554 45.59 -48.47 -14.27
C HIS A 554 46.87 -48.58 -13.44
N ASP A 555 47.36 -47.46 -12.87
CA ASP A 555 48.59 -47.36 -12.08
C ASP A 555 49.76 -48.18 -12.68
N THR A 556 50.00 -47.99 -13.99
CA THR A 556 50.96 -48.78 -14.79
C THR A 556 51.77 -47.92 -15.75
N CYS A 557 52.98 -48.40 -16.04
CA CYS A 557 53.91 -47.81 -17.01
C CYS A 557 53.86 -48.58 -18.33
N ILE A 558 53.61 -47.90 -19.45
CA ILE A 558 53.57 -48.53 -20.78
C ILE A 558 54.67 -47.96 -21.69
N SER A 559 55.29 -48.85 -22.46
CA SER A 559 56.25 -48.52 -23.51
C SER A 559 55.60 -47.73 -24.65
N LYS A 560 56.30 -46.69 -25.10
CA LYS A 560 55.89 -45.84 -26.22
C LYS A 560 56.00 -46.51 -27.59
N THR A 561 56.53 -47.74 -27.70
CA THR A 561 56.62 -48.49 -28.97
C THR A 561 55.35 -49.31 -29.23
N GLY A 562 54.29 -48.61 -29.63
CA GLY A 562 53.14 -49.24 -30.26
C GLY A 562 53.51 -49.75 -31.65
N ALA A 563 53.54 -51.07 -31.82
CA ALA A 563 53.72 -51.73 -33.11
C ALA A 563 52.69 -51.19 -34.13
N GLN A 564 53.19 -50.59 -35.20
CA GLN A 564 52.40 -50.03 -36.29
C GLN A 564 51.77 -51.16 -37.10
N VAL A 565 50.59 -51.63 -36.70
CA VAL A 565 49.81 -52.61 -37.48
C VAL A 565 49.12 -51.90 -38.64
N ARG A 566 49.84 -51.77 -39.77
CA ARG A 566 49.25 -51.52 -41.10
C ARG A 566 48.47 -52.77 -41.54
N SER A 567 47.27 -52.99 -41.02
CA SER A 567 46.37 -54.05 -41.53
C SER A 567 44.94 -53.93 -40.97
N ALA A 568 44.30 -52.77 -41.10
CA ALA A 568 42.87 -52.65 -40.75
C ALA A 568 42.08 -51.62 -41.58
N TRP A 569 42.75 -50.78 -42.39
CA TRP A 569 42.05 -49.72 -43.13
C TRP A 569 41.30 -50.21 -44.37
N ALA A 570 41.70 -51.33 -44.99
CA ALA A 570 41.01 -51.85 -46.18
C ALA A 570 39.60 -52.39 -45.88
N ALA A 571 39.40 -53.03 -44.71
CA ALA A 571 38.10 -53.56 -44.30
C ALA A 571 37.12 -52.43 -43.91
N VAL A 572 37.62 -51.37 -43.26
CA VAL A 572 36.80 -50.22 -42.85
C VAL A 572 36.32 -49.41 -44.05
N TRP A 573 37.15 -49.22 -45.08
CA TRP A 573 36.72 -48.54 -46.32
C TRP A 573 35.65 -49.30 -47.10
N LEU A 574 35.69 -50.64 -47.13
CA LEU A 574 34.66 -51.46 -47.77
C LEU A 574 33.32 -51.40 -47.01
N ILE A 575 33.37 -51.38 -45.67
CA ILE A 575 32.17 -51.25 -44.83
C ILE A 575 31.56 -49.85 -44.99
N MET A 576 32.37 -48.79 -45.01
CA MET A 576 31.89 -47.41 -45.20
C MET A 576 31.29 -47.19 -46.60
N LEU A 577 31.85 -47.79 -47.65
CA LEU A 577 31.26 -47.75 -49.00
C LEU A 577 29.93 -48.52 -49.09
N SER A 578 29.81 -49.66 -48.41
CA SER A 578 28.56 -50.43 -48.36
C SER A 578 27.45 -49.69 -47.58
N LEU A 579 27.80 -49.04 -46.47
CA LEU A 579 26.87 -48.21 -45.68
C LEU A 579 26.48 -46.94 -46.43
N GLY A 580 27.40 -46.34 -47.19
CA GLY A 580 27.12 -45.18 -48.04
C GLY A 580 26.12 -45.48 -49.16
N LEU A 581 26.23 -46.66 -49.80
CA LEU A 581 25.27 -47.10 -50.82
C LEU A 581 23.89 -47.43 -50.23
N ALA A 582 23.84 -48.04 -49.04
CA ALA A 582 22.59 -48.30 -48.33
C ALA A 582 21.89 -47.01 -47.88
N ALA A 583 22.65 -46.03 -47.37
CA ALA A 583 22.12 -44.72 -46.97
C ALA A 583 21.65 -43.88 -48.17
N GLY A 584 22.36 -43.94 -49.31
CA GLY A 584 21.94 -43.30 -50.55
C GLY A 584 20.64 -43.88 -51.13
N GLY A 585 20.48 -45.20 -51.08
CA GLY A 585 19.24 -45.88 -51.44
C GLY A 585 18.07 -45.53 -50.52
N ALA A 586 18.30 -45.50 -49.21
CA ALA A 586 17.30 -45.10 -48.21
C ALA A 586 16.89 -43.63 -48.34
N TYR A 587 17.82 -42.73 -48.67
CA TYR A 587 17.54 -41.31 -48.90
C TYR A 587 16.71 -41.06 -50.17
N LEU A 588 16.96 -41.83 -51.25
CA LEU A 588 16.12 -41.77 -52.46
C LEU A 588 14.71 -42.30 -52.21
N VAL A 589 14.54 -43.36 -51.41
CA VAL A 589 13.23 -43.88 -51.00
C VAL A 589 12.52 -42.92 -50.04
N TYR A 590 13.23 -42.29 -49.11
CA TYR A 590 12.72 -41.25 -48.21
C TYR A 590 12.23 -40.02 -48.99
N LYS A 591 13.02 -39.53 -49.95
CA LYS A 591 12.66 -38.40 -50.82
C LYS A 591 11.53 -38.73 -51.80
N TYR A 592 11.38 -40.00 -52.18
CA TYR A 592 10.25 -40.48 -52.99
C TYR A 592 8.96 -40.63 -52.18
N ARG A 593 9.04 -41.13 -50.92
CA ARG A 593 7.88 -41.23 -50.01
C ARG A 593 7.38 -39.88 -49.48
N LEU A 594 8.25 -38.91 -49.22
CA LEU A 594 7.83 -37.57 -48.78
C LEU A 594 7.07 -36.77 -49.86
N ARG A 595 7.21 -37.15 -51.13
CA ARG A 595 6.53 -36.50 -52.25
C ARG A 595 5.10 -37.00 -52.50
N GLN A 596 4.64 -38.02 -51.76
CA GLN A 596 3.28 -38.56 -51.84
C GLN A 596 2.45 -38.37 -50.56
N TYR A 597 2.94 -37.64 -49.56
CA TYR A 597 2.24 -37.42 -48.28
C TYR A 597 2.16 -35.92 -47.93
N MET A 598 1.62 -35.13 -48.84
CA MET A 598 1.23 -33.73 -48.62
C MET A 598 -0.02 -33.45 -49.46
N ASP A 599 -1.12 -34.10 -49.10
CA ASP A 599 -2.42 -33.43 -49.07
C ASP A 599 -3.34 -34.17 -48.10
N SER A 600 -4.12 -33.40 -47.35
CA SER A 600 -5.05 -33.76 -46.26
C SER A 600 -4.43 -34.07 -44.87
N GLU A 601 -4.67 -33.09 -43.97
CA GLU A 601 -4.84 -33.23 -42.52
C GLU A 601 -3.62 -33.49 -41.61
N ILE A 602 -2.91 -32.42 -41.19
CA ILE A 602 -2.67 -32.07 -39.78
C ILE A 602 -2.46 -30.54 -39.68
N ARG A 603 -3.55 -29.80 -39.43
CA ARG A 603 -3.55 -28.37 -39.04
C ARG A 603 -4.21 -28.21 -37.66
N ALA A 604 -3.85 -29.09 -36.72
CA ALA A 604 -4.54 -29.22 -35.42
C ALA A 604 -3.63 -29.12 -34.17
N ILE A 605 -2.51 -28.38 -34.22
CA ILE A 605 -1.82 -27.86 -33.01
C ILE A 605 -1.34 -26.40 -33.22
N MET A 606 -2.11 -25.56 -33.94
CA MET A 606 -1.88 -24.11 -34.02
C MET A 606 -3.21 -23.34 -34.12
N ALA A 607 -4.11 -23.60 -33.17
CA ALA A 607 -5.39 -22.88 -33.03
C ALA A 607 -5.44 -22.08 -31.72
N GLN A 608 -4.36 -21.34 -31.40
CA GLN A 608 -4.39 -20.24 -30.43
C GLN A 608 -4.38 -18.85 -31.10
N TYR A 609 -4.50 -18.79 -32.43
CA TYR A 609 -4.71 -17.53 -33.15
C TYR A 609 -5.70 -17.70 -34.32
N MET A 610 -6.87 -17.05 -34.16
CA MET A 610 -7.97 -16.77 -35.11
C MET A 610 -9.04 -17.84 -35.45
N PRO A 611 -10.35 -17.49 -35.32
CA PRO A 611 -11.50 -18.32 -35.67
C PRO A 611 -11.93 -18.09 -37.13
N LEU A 612 -12.72 -19.00 -37.72
CA LEU A 612 -13.86 -18.70 -38.61
C LEU A 612 -14.59 -20.00 -39.05
N ASP A 613 -15.84 -20.05 -38.61
CA ASP A 613 -17.05 -20.68 -39.14
C ASP A 613 -17.06 -21.82 -40.18
N SER A 614 -17.90 -22.80 -39.81
CA SER A 614 -18.99 -23.40 -40.61
C SER A 614 -18.80 -24.79 -41.24
N GLN A 615 -19.71 -25.68 -40.78
CA GLN A 615 -20.55 -26.62 -41.53
C GLN A 615 -20.39 -28.13 -41.25
N PRO A 616 -21.50 -28.89 -41.36
CA PRO A 616 -21.80 -30.02 -40.50
C PRO A 616 -21.43 -31.39 -41.09
N GLU A 617 -21.24 -32.35 -40.20
CA GLU A 617 -21.11 -33.77 -40.51
C GLU A 617 -22.47 -34.40 -40.82
N VAL A 618 -22.49 -35.25 -41.86
CA VAL A 618 -23.36 -36.44 -41.94
C VAL A 618 -22.47 -37.59 -42.40
N PRO A 619 -22.56 -38.77 -41.76
CA PRO A 619 -23.00 -39.92 -42.56
C PRO A 619 -23.99 -40.86 -41.83
N ASN A 620 -25.11 -41.10 -42.52
CA ASN A 620 -25.83 -42.35 -42.77
C ASN A 620 -26.03 -43.43 -41.68
N HIS A 621 -27.31 -43.67 -41.36
CA HIS A 621 -27.92 -44.99 -41.12
C HIS A 621 -29.30 -45.01 -41.84
N VAL A 622 -29.52 -45.85 -42.87
CA VAL A 622 -30.15 -47.20 -42.89
C VAL A 622 -31.65 -47.24 -42.54
N ASN A 623 -32.45 -47.68 -43.54
CA ASN A 623 -33.83 -48.24 -43.54
C ASN A 623 -34.94 -47.37 -42.88
N ASP A 624 -36.19 -47.31 -43.33
CA ASP A 624 -37.07 -48.36 -43.84
C ASP A 624 -38.31 -47.74 -44.54
N GLU A 625 -38.96 -48.56 -45.36
CA GLU A 625 -40.37 -48.62 -45.77
C GLU A 625 -41.37 -47.43 -45.56
N ARG A 626 -41.98 -47.03 -46.70
CA ARG A 626 -43.42 -47.11 -47.03
C ARG A 626 -44.43 -46.13 -46.38
N ALA A 627 -45.25 -45.58 -47.31
CA ALA A 627 -46.55 -44.89 -47.18
C ALA A 627 -46.53 -43.36 -47.06
#